data_AF-A0A0T7GM96-F1
#
_entry.id   AF-A0A0T7GM96-F1
#
_cell.length_a   1.000
_cell.length_b   1.000
_cell.length_c   1.000
_cell.angle_alpha   90.00
_cell.angle_beta   90.00
_cell.angle_gamma   90.00
#
_symmetry.space_group_name_H-M   'P 1'
#
loop_
_entity.id
_entity.type
_entity.pdbx_description
1 polymer ?
#
loop_
_entity_poly.entity_id
_entity_poly.type
_entity_poly.pdbx_seq_one_letter_code
_entity_poly.pdbx_strand_id
1 'polypeptide(L)'
;MEVETVLTEALACEVKIATPRTYAMDLEQDLFDVVVIDSALVRGESEDAALRLRACGAGLVFTTLSIDDMDGLKGWDGIAVVAKPFDDHHLVDAVKNAARL
;
A
#
# COMPACT_ATOMS: atom_id res chain seq x y z
N MET A 1 -5.36 -15.71 0.47
CA MET A 1 -5.73 -14.95 1.67
C MET A 1 -5.77 -13.47 1.30
N GLU A 2 -6.63 -12.68 1.93
CA GLU A 2 -6.73 -11.24 1.67
C GLU A 2 -5.77 -10.46 2.57
N VAL A 3 -5.31 -9.27 2.11
CA VAL A 3 -4.35 -8.41 2.85
C VAL A 3 -4.86 -8.09 4.25
N GLU A 4 -6.14 -7.75 4.37
CA GLU A 4 -6.78 -7.43 5.66
C GLU A 4 -6.63 -8.57 6.66
N THR A 5 -6.92 -9.82 6.25
CA THR A 5 -6.80 -11.00 7.10
C THR A 5 -5.36 -11.18 7.57
N VAL A 6 -4.40 -11.12 6.65
CA VAL A 6 -2.98 -11.29 7.00
C VAL A 6 -2.51 -10.25 8.01
N LEU A 7 -2.88 -8.98 7.80
CA LEU A 7 -2.43 -7.89 8.68
C LEU A 7 -3.13 -7.91 10.03
N THR A 8 -4.44 -8.16 10.09
CA THR A 8 -5.19 -8.21 11.36
C THR A 8 -4.82 -9.41 12.22
N GLU A 9 -4.43 -10.54 11.63
CA GLU A 9 -3.95 -11.71 12.38
C GLU A 9 -2.52 -11.52 12.89
N ALA A 10 -1.65 -10.86 12.12
CA ALA A 10 -0.24 -10.71 12.45
C ALA A 10 0.09 -9.46 13.29
N LEU A 11 -0.74 -8.42 13.21
CA LEU A 11 -0.51 -7.12 13.83
C LEU A 11 -1.74 -6.68 14.63
N ALA A 12 -1.49 -6.03 15.79
CA ALA A 12 -2.54 -5.34 16.54
C ALA A 12 -2.86 -3.98 15.89
N CYS A 13 -3.36 -4.00 14.65
CA CYS A 13 -3.70 -2.81 13.87
C CYS A 13 -5.18 -2.77 13.46
N GLU A 14 -5.68 -1.56 13.19
CA GLU A 14 -6.97 -1.36 12.54
C GLU A 14 -6.77 -1.32 11.02
N VAL A 15 -7.61 -2.04 10.27
CA VAL A 15 -7.58 -2.05 8.81
C VAL A 15 -8.85 -1.39 8.27
N LYS A 16 -8.68 -0.44 7.35
CA LYS A 16 -9.76 0.16 6.57
C LYS A 16 -9.55 -0.16 5.10
N ILE A 17 -10.52 -0.83 4.49
CA ILE A 17 -10.51 -1.09 3.04
C ILE A 17 -11.14 0.10 2.32
N ALA A 18 -10.41 0.66 1.37
CA ALA A 18 -10.90 1.70 0.48
C ALA A 18 -10.98 1.18 -0.98
N THR A 19 -11.92 1.73 -1.74
CA THR A 19 -12.04 1.48 -3.18
C THR A 19 -11.35 2.61 -3.97
N PRO A 20 -11.07 2.43 -5.28
CA PRO A 20 -10.56 3.51 -6.13
C PRO A 20 -11.40 4.81 -6.10
N ARG A 21 -12.68 4.72 -5.71
CA ARG A 21 -13.57 5.89 -5.63
C ARG A 21 -13.55 6.58 -4.27
N THR A 22 -13.19 5.87 -3.21
CA THR A 22 -13.30 6.37 -1.82
C THR A 22 -11.94 6.71 -1.22
N TYR A 23 -10.86 6.06 -1.67
CA TYR A 23 -9.55 6.17 -1.04
C TYR A 23 -9.05 7.63 -0.99
N ALA A 24 -9.35 8.43 -2.02
CA ALA A 24 -8.95 9.83 -2.05
C ALA A 24 -9.55 10.62 -0.88
N MET A 25 -10.82 10.38 -0.58
CA MET A 25 -11.52 11.01 0.55
C MET A 25 -11.02 10.44 1.88
N ASP A 26 -10.76 9.13 1.94
CA ASP A 26 -10.23 8.48 3.14
C ASP A 26 -8.85 9.02 3.51
N LEU A 27 -7.94 9.20 2.53
CA LEU A 27 -6.62 9.79 2.73
C LEU A 27 -6.65 11.25 3.21
N GLU A 28 -7.73 11.99 2.91
CA GLU A 28 -7.89 13.38 3.34
C GLU A 28 -8.52 13.49 4.74
N GLN A 29 -9.29 12.48 5.16
CA GLN A 29 -10.04 12.49 6.42
C GLN A 29 -9.30 11.80 7.57
N ASP A 30 -8.48 10.80 7.27
CA ASP A 30 -7.84 9.93 8.25
C ASP A 30 -6.31 10.01 8.18
N LEU A 31 -5.66 9.85 9.33
CA LEU A 31 -4.21 9.66 9.42
C LEU A 31 -3.92 8.16 9.46
N PHE A 32 -3.38 7.62 8.38
CA PHE A 32 -2.92 6.23 8.31
C PHE A 32 -1.42 6.15 8.60
N ASP A 33 -0.99 5.17 9.38
CA ASP A 33 0.44 4.88 9.55
C ASP A 33 1.03 4.26 8.27
N VAL A 34 0.25 3.37 7.63
CA VAL A 34 0.62 2.69 6.39
C VAL A 34 -0.57 2.59 5.45
N VAL A 35 -0.31 2.81 4.17
CA VAL A 35 -1.25 2.58 3.07
C VAL A 35 -0.72 1.47 2.18
N VAL A 36 -1.49 0.39 2.07
CA VAL A 36 -1.22 -0.72 1.13
C VAL A 36 -2.07 -0.50 -0.11
N ILE A 37 -1.46 -0.39 -1.28
CA ILE A 37 -2.16 -0.07 -2.53
C ILE A 37 -1.77 -1.00 -3.67
N ASP A 38 -2.73 -1.33 -4.54
CA ASP A 38 -2.47 -2.15 -5.72
C ASP A 38 -1.71 -1.32 -6.77
N SER A 39 -0.62 -1.87 -7.32
CA SER A 39 0.20 -1.20 -8.33
C SER A 39 -0.59 -0.89 -9.61
N ALA A 40 -1.61 -1.69 -9.93
CA ALA A 40 -2.48 -1.45 -11.07
C ALA A 40 -3.30 -0.15 -10.91
N LEU A 41 -3.65 0.21 -9.66
CA LEU A 41 -4.30 1.48 -9.38
C LEU A 41 -3.32 2.62 -9.68
N VAL A 42 -2.11 2.56 -9.12
CA VAL A 42 -1.08 3.60 -9.28
C VAL A 42 -0.67 3.83 -10.74
N ARG A 43 -0.59 2.76 -11.55
CA ARG A 43 -0.26 2.87 -12.98
C ARG A 43 -1.34 3.59 -13.80
N GLY A 44 -2.59 3.57 -13.34
CA GLY A 44 -3.72 4.23 -13.99
C GLY A 44 -4.06 5.61 -13.42
N GLU A 45 -3.39 6.03 -12.35
CA GLU A 45 -3.69 7.28 -11.65
C GLU A 45 -3.11 8.51 -12.37
N SER A 46 -3.77 9.64 -12.15
CA SER A 46 -3.25 10.95 -12.58
C SER A 46 -2.09 11.40 -11.70
N GLU A 47 -1.35 12.41 -12.17
CA GLU A 47 -0.30 13.07 -11.38
C GLU A 47 -0.83 13.62 -10.06
N ASP A 48 -2.06 14.14 -10.04
CA ASP A 48 -2.72 14.64 -8.83
C ASP A 48 -2.94 13.55 -7.77
N ALA A 49 -3.32 12.34 -8.19
CA ALA A 49 -3.51 11.22 -7.28
C ALA A 49 -2.17 10.70 -6.73
N ALA A 50 -1.13 10.64 -7.57
CA ALA A 50 0.21 10.34 -7.11
C ALA A 50 0.72 11.38 -6.10
N LEU A 51 0.41 12.66 -6.31
CA LEU A 51 0.75 13.74 -5.37
C LEU A 51 0.02 13.57 -4.03
N ARG A 52 -1.29 13.23 -4.06
CA ARG A 52 -2.08 12.99 -2.84
C ARG A 52 -1.49 11.84 -2.01
N LEU A 53 -1.15 10.73 -2.65
CA LEU A 53 -0.52 9.58 -1.98
C LEU A 53 0.82 9.94 -1.34
N ARG A 54 1.63 10.81 -1.96
CA ARG A 54 2.88 11.30 -1.34
C ARG A 54 2.62 12.27 -0.20
N ALA A 55 1.58 13.08 -0.30
CA ALA A 55 1.23 14.10 0.67
C ALA A 55 0.55 13.53 1.93
N CYS A 56 0.03 12.29 1.89
CA CYS A 56 -0.70 11.71 3.02
C CYS A 56 0.17 11.43 4.26
N GLY A 57 1.50 11.44 4.15
CA GLY A 57 2.42 11.27 5.27
C GLY A 57 2.55 9.83 5.80
N ALA A 58 1.74 8.90 5.31
CA ALA A 58 1.80 7.48 5.64
C ALA A 58 3.01 6.79 4.98
N GLY A 59 3.46 5.68 5.57
CA GLY A 59 4.27 4.70 4.87
C GLY A 59 3.49 4.07 3.71
N LEU A 60 4.13 3.84 2.57
CA LEU A 60 3.47 3.21 1.42
C LEU A 60 4.00 1.79 1.23
N VAL A 61 3.12 0.88 0.82
CA VAL A 61 3.47 -0.46 0.35
C VAL A 61 2.63 -0.74 -0.90
N PHE A 62 3.29 -1.20 -1.97
CA PHE A 62 2.60 -1.64 -3.18
C PHE A 62 2.38 -3.14 -3.17
N THR A 63 1.27 -3.56 -3.78
CA THR A 63 1.02 -4.96 -4.08
C THR A 63 0.82 -5.15 -5.57
N THR A 64 1.32 -6.24 -6.15
CA THR A 64 1.27 -6.44 -7.60
C THR A 64 1.06 -7.91 -7.98
N LEU A 65 0.41 -8.16 -9.11
CA LEU A 65 0.42 -9.46 -9.80
C LEU A 65 1.49 -9.53 -10.91
N SER A 66 2.15 -8.41 -11.20
CA SER A 66 3.10 -8.27 -12.31
C SER A 66 4.53 -8.45 -11.83
N ILE A 67 5.28 -9.34 -12.49
CA ILE A 67 6.71 -9.51 -12.24
C ILE A 67 7.48 -8.23 -12.60
N ASP A 68 7.01 -7.47 -13.59
CA ASP A 68 7.66 -6.24 -14.04
C ASP A 68 7.64 -5.12 -12.99
N ASP A 69 6.77 -5.21 -11.99
CA ASP A 69 6.68 -4.25 -10.88
C ASP A 69 7.61 -4.60 -9.72
N MET A 70 8.20 -5.80 -9.72
CA MET A 70 8.95 -6.32 -8.57
C MET A 70 10.27 -5.58 -8.32
N ASP A 71 10.84 -4.98 -9.36
CA ASP A 71 12.02 -4.10 -9.24
C ASP A 71 11.65 -2.69 -8.73
N GLY A 72 10.38 -2.43 -8.45
CA GLY A 72 9.85 -1.15 -8.03
C GLY A 72 8.95 -0.50 -9.08
N LEU A 73 8.16 0.48 -8.65
CA LEU A 73 7.33 1.29 -9.55
C LEU A 73 8.06 2.56 -9.95
N LYS A 74 8.09 2.86 -11.26
CA LYS A 74 8.72 4.07 -11.79
C LYS A 74 8.17 5.32 -11.09
N GLY A 75 9.08 6.13 -10.54
CA GLY A 75 8.75 7.34 -9.79
C GLY A 75 8.49 7.10 -8.30
N TRP A 76 8.39 5.85 -7.85
CA TRP A 76 8.15 5.49 -6.45
C TRP A 76 9.34 4.75 -5.85
N ASP A 77 10.53 5.30 -6.08
CA ASP A 77 11.77 4.71 -5.59
C ASP A 77 11.78 4.60 -4.06
N GLY A 78 12.19 3.44 -3.55
CA GLY A 78 12.27 3.17 -2.12
C GLY A 78 10.97 2.69 -1.46
N ILE A 79 9.88 2.56 -2.21
CA ILE A 79 8.64 1.97 -1.72
C ILE A 79 8.64 0.46 -1.95
N ALA A 80 8.31 -0.32 -0.91
CA ALA A 80 8.26 -1.78 -0.99
C ALA A 80 7.17 -2.25 -1.95
N VAL A 81 7.47 -3.29 -2.75
CA VAL A 81 6.51 -3.96 -3.64
C VAL A 81 6.39 -5.43 -3.23
N VAL A 82 5.17 -5.88 -2.93
CA VAL A 82 4.88 -7.25 -2.50
C VAL A 82 4.10 -7.97 -3.61
N ALA A 83 4.59 -9.13 -4.02
CA ALA A 83 3.91 -9.96 -5.02
C ALA A 83 2.63 -10.59 -4.46
N LYS A 84 1.64 -10.74 -5.34
CA LYS A 84 0.45 -11.59 -5.18
C LYS A 84 0.71 -12.93 -5.91
N PRO A 85 0.36 -14.09 -5.34
CA PRO A 85 -0.21 -14.29 -4.00
C PRO A 85 0.79 -13.93 -2.90
N PHE A 86 0.26 -13.43 -1.78
CA PHE A 86 1.09 -12.93 -0.68
C PHE A 86 1.83 -14.06 0.03
N ASP A 87 3.10 -13.81 0.31
CA ASP A 87 3.78 -14.42 1.44
C ASP A 87 3.47 -13.56 2.67
N ASP A 88 2.78 -14.14 3.65
CA ASP A 88 2.30 -13.43 4.84
C ASP A 88 3.45 -12.76 5.60
N HIS A 89 4.60 -13.43 5.71
CA HIS A 89 5.78 -12.85 6.37
C HIS A 89 6.31 -11.64 5.61
N HIS A 90 6.40 -11.76 4.29
CA HIS A 90 6.91 -10.67 3.46
C HIS A 90 5.98 -9.44 3.49
N LEU A 91 4.66 -9.66 3.45
CA LEU A 91 3.69 -8.56 3.56
C LEU A 91 3.77 -7.87 4.92
N VAL A 92 3.85 -8.64 6.00
CA VAL A 92 3.95 -8.10 7.37
C VAL A 92 5.24 -7.31 7.56
N ASP A 93 6.38 -7.83 7.08
CA ASP A 93 7.65 -7.13 7.18
C ASP A 93 7.67 -5.85 6.35
N ALA A 94 7.09 -5.86 5.14
CA ALA A 94 6.95 -4.65 4.33
C ALA A 94 6.13 -3.57 5.05
N VAL A 95 5.01 -3.95 5.68
CA VAL A 95 4.17 -3.02 6.45
C VAL A 95 4.89 -2.49 7.69
N LYS A 96 5.58 -3.33 8.46
CA LYS A 96 6.36 -2.88 9.63
C LYS A 96 7.45 -1.88 9.25
N ASN A 97 8.20 -2.18 8.19
CA ASN A 97 9.24 -1.29 7.69
C ASN A 97 8.67 0.05 7.20
N ALA A 98 7.52 0.02 6.51
CA ALA A 98 6.83 1.23 6.06
C ALA A 98 6.31 2.08 7.24
N ALA A 99 5.80 1.43 8.29
CA ALA A 99 5.35 2.07 9.53
C ALA A 99 6.52 2.62 10.37
N ARG A 100 7.76 2.25 10.06
CA ARG A 100 8.97 2.49 10.88
C ARG A 100 8.86 1.90 12.29
N LEU A 101 8.25 0.72 12.40
CA LEU A 101 8.11 -0.07 13.64
C LEU A 101 9.27 -1.04 13.85
#